data_AF-A0A496SX71-F1
#
_entry.id   AF-A0A496SX71-F1
#
_cell.length_a   1.000
_cell.length_b   1.000
_cell.length_c   1.000
_cell.angle_alpha   90.00
_cell.angle_beta   90.00
_cell.angle_gamma   90.00
#
_symmetry.space_group_name_H-M   'P 1'
#
loop_
_entity.id
_entity.type
_entity.pdbx_description
1 polymer ?
#
loop_
_entity_poly.entity_id
_entity_poly.type
_entity_poly.pdbx_seq_one_letter_code
_entity_poly.pdbx_strand_id
1 'polypeptide(L)'
;MRHQSCLWHGWRDFPYILYADKLNKAQRQPLEDKLKSIPALNLNQADFEELTPKDLPKVKKLAEKTEQGFKELIEALPEDNYPKARAYIDNLSRDVTTFFETRLAWGLWIPLNTNAIESASSQVKNRIWNIGKRWSEVRLMNWLKVVVKKVFFPASWNQLWAEYPGIGSALQFRLIEVRYQCL
;
A
#
# COMPACT_ATOMS: atom_id res chain seq x y z
N MET A 1 -15.97 6.00 -3.73
CA MET A 1 -14.82 5.64 -2.88
C MET A 1 -13.90 6.84 -2.81
N ARG A 2 -13.56 7.33 -1.61
CA ARG A 2 -12.50 8.35 -1.48
C ARG A 2 -11.20 7.66 -1.91
N HIS A 3 -10.56 8.16 -2.96
CA HIS A 3 -9.26 7.67 -3.39
C HIS A 3 -8.24 8.12 -2.35
N GLN A 4 -7.48 7.20 -1.76
CA GLN A 4 -6.42 7.54 -0.81
C GLN A 4 -5.07 7.32 -1.50
N SER A 5 -4.32 8.39 -1.70
CA SER A 5 -2.96 8.35 -2.21
C SER A 5 -2.05 7.78 -1.13
N CYS A 6 -1.23 6.78 -1.47
CA CYS A 6 -0.25 6.21 -0.55
C CYS A 6 0.74 7.30 -0.09
N LEU A 7 0.99 7.44 1.21
CA LEU A 7 1.94 8.42 1.74
C LEU A 7 3.33 8.34 1.08
N TRP A 8 3.78 7.13 0.77
CA TRP A 8 5.07 6.89 0.14
C TRP A 8 5.13 7.48 -1.28
N HIS A 9 4.06 7.28 -2.06
CA HIS A 9 3.91 7.92 -3.37
C HIS A 9 3.78 9.44 -3.22
N GLY A 10 3.02 9.89 -2.22
CA GLY A 10 2.94 11.26 -1.75
C GLY A 10 4.30 11.96 -1.73
N TRP A 11 5.25 11.35 -1.01
CA TRP A 11 6.62 11.84 -0.88
C TRP A 11 7.47 11.68 -2.14
N ARG A 12 7.45 10.49 -2.77
CA ARG A 12 8.34 10.15 -3.87
C ARG A 12 8.02 10.91 -5.15
N ASP A 13 6.74 11.15 -5.42
CA ASP A 13 6.29 11.68 -6.71
C ASP A 13 6.35 13.22 -6.72
N PHE A 14 6.35 13.87 -5.55
CA PHE A 14 6.35 15.33 -5.42
C PHE A 14 7.51 16.05 -6.16
N PRO A 15 8.78 15.60 -6.09
CA PRO A 15 9.87 16.22 -6.84
C PRO A 15 9.65 16.23 -8.36
N TYR A 16 8.99 15.21 -8.91
CA TYR A 16 8.67 15.10 -10.32
C TYR A 16 7.52 16.02 -10.72
N ILE A 17 6.55 16.20 -9.83
CA ILE A 17 5.43 17.12 -10.03
C ILE A 17 5.92 18.57 -10.01
N LEU A 18 6.79 18.91 -9.05
CA LEU A 18 7.44 20.23 -9.05
C LEU A 18 8.29 20.46 -10.30
N TYR A 19 8.95 19.42 -10.81
CA TYR A 19 9.66 19.51 -12.08
C TYR A 19 8.71 19.75 -13.27
N ALA A 20 7.53 19.11 -13.26
CA ALA A 20 6.50 19.33 -14.28
C ALA A 20 5.93 20.76 -14.26
N ASP A 21 6.04 21.46 -13.13
CA ASP A 21 5.77 22.88 -12.96
C ASP A 21 7.03 23.77 -13.14
N LYS A 22 8.09 23.22 -13.75
CA LYS A 22 9.31 23.92 -14.16
C LYS A 22 10.20 24.44 -13.04
N LEU A 23 10.07 23.94 -11.81
CA LEU A 23 11.02 24.27 -10.74
C LEU A 23 12.36 23.57 -10.96
N ASN A 24 13.45 24.32 -10.82
CA ASN A 24 14.79 23.74 -10.81
C ASN A 24 15.10 23.05 -9.46
N LYS A 25 16.20 22.30 -9.38
CA LYS A 25 16.55 21.54 -8.16
C LYS A 25 16.68 22.42 -6.90
N ALA A 26 17.27 23.60 -7.02
CA ALA A 26 17.45 24.50 -5.87
C ALA A 26 16.13 25.08 -5.36
N GLN A 27 15.17 25.32 -6.26
CA GLN A 27 13.83 25.79 -5.91
C GLN A 27 12.93 24.69 -5.33
N ARG A 28 13.15 23.43 -5.75
CA ARG A 28 12.37 22.28 -5.25
C ARG A 28 12.75 21.89 -3.82
N GLN A 29 14.04 21.95 -3.49
CA GLN A 29 14.57 21.45 -2.22
C GLN A 29 13.82 21.99 -0.97
N PRO A 30 13.54 23.30 -0.85
CA PRO A 30 12.80 23.83 0.31
C PRO A 30 11.38 23.27 0.42
N LEU A 31 10.69 23.07 -0.72
CA LEU A 31 9.33 22.51 -0.75
C LEU A 31 9.34 21.03 -0.39
N GLU A 32 10.31 20.28 -0.92
CA GLU A 32 10.51 18.86 -0.57
C GLU A 32 10.80 18.69 0.93
N ASP A 33 11.65 19.54 1.49
CA ASP A 33 11.99 19.47 2.91
C ASP A 33 10.83 19.92 3.80
N LYS A 34 10.04 20.90 3.34
CA LYS A 34 8.78 21.27 4.00
C LYS A 34 7.80 20.11 4.02
N LEU A 35 7.61 19.41 2.90
CA LEU A 35 6.79 18.21 2.84
C LEU A 35 7.30 17.16 3.84
N LYS A 36 8.60 16.84 3.83
CA LYS A 36 9.20 15.88 4.79
C LYS A 36 9.03 16.28 6.25
N SER A 37 8.93 17.58 6.56
CA SER A 37 8.72 18.05 7.93
C SER A 37 7.31 17.80 8.47
N ILE A 38 6.34 17.46 7.60
CA ILE A 38 4.97 17.16 8.01
C ILE A 38 4.96 15.87 8.86
N PRO A 39 4.52 15.93 10.13
CA PRO A 39 4.67 14.80 11.05
C PRO A 39 4.04 13.50 10.56
N ALA A 40 2.85 13.57 9.98
CA ALA A 40 2.13 12.39 9.49
C ALA A 40 2.87 11.60 8.41
N LEU A 41 3.73 12.26 7.64
CA LEU A 41 4.49 11.61 6.57
C LEU A 41 5.66 10.78 7.08
N ASN A 42 6.03 10.94 8.36
CA ASN A 42 7.10 10.19 9.01
C ASN A 42 6.57 9.05 9.89
N LEU A 43 5.25 8.87 9.95
CA LEU A 43 4.64 7.82 10.76
C LEU A 43 4.69 6.48 10.03
N ASN A 44 5.06 5.44 10.76
CA ASN A 44 5.05 4.06 10.31
C ASN A 44 3.91 3.29 11.01
N GLN A 45 3.66 2.05 10.57
CA GLN A 45 2.57 1.23 11.13
C GLN A 45 2.75 0.94 12.63
N ALA A 46 3.99 0.70 13.08
CA ALA A 46 4.28 0.40 14.49
C ALA A 46 3.94 1.58 15.40
N ASP A 47 4.12 2.82 14.93
CA ASP A 47 3.75 4.03 15.67
C ASP A 47 2.25 4.07 16.02
N PHE A 48 1.40 3.33 15.30
CA PHE A 48 -0.05 3.26 15.55
C PHE A 48 -0.48 2.02 16.34
N GLU A 49 0.27 0.93 16.24
CA GLU A 49 -0.02 -0.32 16.95
C GLU A 49 0.18 -0.16 18.47
N GLU A 50 1.03 0.78 18.89
CA GLU A 50 1.30 1.08 20.30
C GLU A 50 0.33 2.11 20.92
N LEU A 51 -0.55 2.73 20.13
CA LEU A 51 -1.42 3.82 20.61
C LEU A 51 -2.57 3.32 21.49
N THR A 52 -2.63 3.83 22.72
CA THR A 52 -3.73 3.58 23.65
C THR A 52 -4.77 4.70 23.59
N PRO A 53 -5.99 4.50 24.16
CA PRO A 53 -6.97 5.58 24.29
C PRO A 53 -6.45 6.81 25.04
N LYS A 54 -5.43 6.67 25.89
CA LYS A 54 -4.80 7.79 26.61
C LYS A 54 -3.97 8.69 25.70
N ASP A 55 -3.57 8.18 24.53
CA ASP A 55 -2.76 8.93 23.56
C ASP A 55 -3.61 9.76 22.59
N LEU A 56 -4.94 9.71 22.71
CA LEU A 56 -5.88 10.47 21.85
C LEU A 56 -5.56 11.98 21.77
N PRO A 57 -5.19 12.68 22.88
CA PRO A 57 -4.77 14.08 22.80
C PRO A 57 -3.50 14.28 21.96
N LYS A 58 -2.55 13.33 22.00
CA LYS A 58 -1.34 13.38 21.17
C LYS A 58 -1.70 13.22 19.69
N VAL A 59 -2.62 12.30 19.37
CA VAL A 59 -3.11 12.09 18.00
C VAL A 59 -3.80 13.34 17.47
N LYS A 60 -4.64 14.02 18.27
CA LYS A 60 -5.26 15.30 17.86
C LYS A 60 -4.21 16.37 17.54
N LYS A 61 -3.24 16.56 18.42
CA LYS A 61 -2.15 17.53 18.21
C LYS A 61 -1.32 17.21 16.96
N LEU A 62 -1.15 15.92 16.66
CA LEU A 62 -0.46 15.45 15.46
C LEU A 62 -1.26 15.75 14.19
N ALA A 63 -2.58 15.54 14.22
CA ALA A 63 -3.48 15.89 13.14
C ALA A 63 -3.46 17.40 12.86
N GLU A 64 -3.61 18.23 13.89
CA GLU A 64 -3.57 19.70 13.79
C GLU A 64 -2.24 20.19 13.18
N LYS A 65 -1.11 19.67 13.65
CA LYS A 65 0.21 20.00 13.07
C LYS A 65 0.34 19.55 11.63
N THR A 66 -0.27 18.44 11.27
CA THR A 66 -0.24 17.90 9.91
C THR A 66 -1.04 18.77 8.96
N GLU A 67 -2.27 19.13 9.34
CA GLU A 67 -3.12 20.06 8.58
C GLU A 67 -2.42 21.41 8.39
N GLN A 68 -1.83 21.95 9.46
CA GLN A 68 -1.09 23.21 9.39
C GLN A 68 0.12 23.10 8.45
N GLY A 69 0.89 22.00 8.51
CA GLY A 69 2.03 21.77 7.61
C GLY A 69 1.62 21.71 6.14
N PHE A 70 0.49 21.05 5.84
CA PHE A 70 -0.06 21.02 4.47
C PHE A 70 -0.56 22.39 4.02
N LYS A 71 -1.25 23.12 4.89
CA LYS A 71 -1.73 24.48 4.59
C LYS A 71 -0.58 25.40 4.21
N GLU A 72 0.49 25.41 5.01
CA GLU A 72 1.69 26.20 4.74
C GLU A 72 2.36 25.80 3.41
N LEU A 73 2.37 24.52 3.08
CA LEU A 73 2.92 24.03 1.80
C LEU A 73 2.05 24.44 0.60
N ILE A 74 0.72 24.41 0.75
CA ILE A 74 -0.22 24.88 -0.26
C ILE A 74 -0.08 26.39 -0.45
N GLU A 75 0.07 27.17 0.61
CA GLU A 75 0.32 28.62 0.53
C GLU A 75 1.65 28.93 -0.18
N ALA A 76 2.68 28.10 0.01
CA ALA A 76 3.95 28.20 -0.70
C ALA A 76 3.88 27.79 -2.20
N LEU A 77 2.72 27.28 -2.66
CA LEU A 77 2.46 26.88 -4.04
C LEU A 77 1.33 27.74 -4.66
N PRO A 78 1.61 28.98 -5.10
CA PRO A 78 0.62 29.81 -5.79
C PRO A 78 0.05 29.11 -7.02
N GLU A 79 -1.28 29.15 -7.19
CA GLU A 79 -2.00 28.43 -8.24
C GLU A 79 -1.56 28.84 -9.65
N ASP A 80 -1.30 30.14 -9.88
CA ASP A 80 -0.88 30.67 -11.17
C ASP A 80 0.49 30.15 -11.62
N ASN A 81 1.36 29.79 -10.67
CA ASN A 81 2.73 29.38 -10.94
C ASN A 81 2.90 27.86 -10.89
N TYR A 82 2.19 27.19 -9.97
CA TYR A 82 2.40 25.76 -9.65
C TYR A 82 1.07 24.99 -9.53
N PRO A 83 0.23 25.00 -10.57
CA PRO A 83 -1.12 24.43 -10.49
C PRO A 83 -1.10 22.92 -10.24
N LYS A 84 -0.13 22.18 -10.80
CA LYS A 84 -0.07 20.71 -10.63
C LYS A 84 0.42 20.33 -9.25
N ALA A 85 1.48 21.00 -8.77
CA ALA A 85 2.02 20.78 -7.43
C ALA A 85 1.00 21.15 -6.35
N ARG A 86 0.30 22.27 -6.52
CA ARG A 86 -0.77 22.69 -5.59
C ARG A 86 -1.89 21.65 -5.53
N ALA A 87 -2.43 21.24 -6.68
CA ALA A 87 -3.49 20.23 -6.74
C ALA A 87 -3.04 18.89 -6.14
N TYR A 88 -1.80 18.50 -6.37
CA TYR A 88 -1.23 17.28 -5.80
C TYR A 88 -1.16 17.34 -4.27
N ILE A 89 -0.63 18.43 -3.71
CA ILE A 89 -0.53 18.60 -2.26
C ILE A 89 -1.91 18.73 -1.61
N ASP A 90 -2.87 19.40 -2.26
CA ASP A 90 -4.26 19.46 -1.76
C ASP A 90 -4.89 18.05 -1.68
N ASN A 91 -4.73 17.24 -2.72
CA ASN A 91 -5.22 15.86 -2.73
C ASN A 91 -4.52 15.02 -1.64
N LEU A 92 -3.19 15.10 -1.55
CA LEU A 92 -2.44 14.39 -0.51
C LEU A 92 -2.90 14.82 0.89
N SER A 93 -3.11 16.11 1.13
CA SER A 93 -3.59 16.64 2.41
C SER A 93 -4.94 16.02 2.81
N ARG A 94 -5.89 15.93 1.88
CA ARG A 94 -7.22 15.32 2.12
C ARG A 94 -7.09 13.84 2.48
N ASP A 95 -6.19 13.13 1.82
CA ASP A 95 -5.97 11.69 2.05
C ASP A 95 -5.39 11.43 3.43
N VAL A 96 -4.40 12.24 3.84
CA VAL A 96 -3.79 12.16 5.18
C VAL A 96 -4.77 12.60 6.26
N THR A 97 -5.55 13.63 6.01
CA THR A 97 -6.56 14.12 6.97
C THR A 97 -7.66 13.08 7.18
N THR A 98 -8.12 12.42 6.11
CA THR A 98 -9.11 11.33 6.18
C THR A 98 -8.65 10.19 7.10
N PHE A 99 -7.35 9.88 7.13
CA PHE A 99 -6.79 8.91 8.06
C PHE A 99 -7.00 9.32 9.54
N PHE A 100 -6.67 10.57 9.89
CA PHE A 100 -6.88 11.07 11.25
C PHE A 100 -8.36 11.19 11.60
N GLU A 101 -9.20 11.68 10.68
CA GLU A 101 -10.66 11.77 10.85
C GLU A 101 -11.27 10.40 11.16
N THR A 102 -10.90 9.38 10.37
CA THR A 102 -11.42 8.01 10.53
C THR A 102 -11.08 7.45 11.91
N ARG A 103 -9.86 7.70 12.39
CA ARG A 103 -9.45 7.31 13.74
C ARG A 103 -10.22 8.08 14.80
N LEU A 104 -10.31 9.39 14.69
CA LEU A 104 -10.92 10.25 15.71
C LEU A 104 -12.44 10.07 15.79
N ALA A 105 -13.10 9.75 14.67
CA ALA A 105 -14.55 9.56 14.60
C ALA A 105 -14.97 8.14 14.99
N TRP A 106 -14.29 7.10 14.49
CA TRP A 106 -14.75 5.71 14.62
C TRP A 106 -13.78 4.81 15.39
N GLY A 107 -12.63 5.33 15.80
CA GLY A 107 -11.59 4.53 16.47
C GLY A 107 -10.87 3.54 15.54
N LEU A 108 -11.14 3.58 14.24
CA LEU A 108 -10.57 2.65 13.26
C LEU A 108 -9.28 3.20 12.66
N TRP A 109 -8.29 2.35 12.46
CA TRP A 109 -7.10 2.67 11.68
C TRP A 109 -7.29 2.19 10.24
N ILE A 110 -7.10 3.09 9.28
CA ILE A 110 -6.92 2.72 7.87
C ILE A 110 -5.43 2.70 7.56
N PRO A 111 -4.94 1.81 6.70
CA PRO A 111 -3.53 1.78 6.37
C PRO A 111 -3.09 3.11 5.71
N LEU A 112 -1.97 3.67 6.18
CA LEU A 112 -1.39 4.91 5.63
C LEU A 112 -0.68 4.71 4.30
N ASN A 113 -0.23 3.49 4.03
CA ASN A 113 0.42 3.13 2.80
C ASN A 113 -0.25 1.90 2.20
N THR A 114 -0.24 1.85 0.87
CA THR A 114 -0.59 0.65 0.10
C THR A 114 0.61 -0.30 0.01
N ASN A 115 1.74 -0.04 0.68
CA ASN A 115 2.99 -0.79 0.51
C ASN A 115 2.81 -2.29 0.74
N ALA A 116 1.98 -2.71 1.70
CA ALA A 116 1.68 -4.13 1.91
C ALA A 116 0.99 -4.74 0.67
N ILE A 117 0.00 -4.04 0.11
CA ILE A 117 -0.73 -4.45 -1.09
C ILE A 117 0.15 -4.40 -2.33
N GLU A 118 0.98 -3.37 -2.48
CA GLU A 118 1.90 -3.18 -3.60
C GLU A 118 3.07 -4.15 -3.57
N SER A 119 3.60 -4.44 -2.39
CA SER A 119 4.62 -5.47 -2.18
C SER A 119 4.07 -6.85 -2.52
N ALA A 120 2.88 -7.18 -1.99
CA ALA A 120 2.16 -8.39 -2.36
C ALA A 120 1.96 -8.48 -3.88
N SER A 121 1.44 -7.42 -4.50
CA SER A 121 1.21 -7.35 -5.96
C SER A 121 2.52 -7.46 -6.75
N SER A 122 3.61 -6.89 -6.26
CA SER A 122 4.94 -6.98 -6.87
C SER A 122 5.50 -8.41 -6.80
N GLN A 123 5.31 -9.10 -5.68
CA GLN A 123 5.69 -10.52 -5.56
C GLN A 123 4.90 -11.38 -6.55
N VAL A 124 3.60 -11.13 -6.71
CA VAL A 124 2.75 -11.79 -7.71
C VAL A 124 3.29 -11.52 -9.13
N LYS A 125 3.51 -10.25 -9.49
CA LYS A 125 4.07 -9.84 -10.78
C LYS A 125 5.41 -10.51 -11.06
N ASN A 126 6.33 -10.49 -10.11
CA ASN A 126 7.67 -11.05 -10.26
C ASN A 126 7.62 -12.56 -10.47
N ARG A 127 6.70 -13.28 -9.80
CA ARG A 127 6.50 -14.72 -10.02
C ARG A 127 5.96 -15.02 -11.41
N ILE A 128 5.01 -14.23 -11.90
CA ILE A 128 4.51 -14.33 -13.28
C ILE A 128 5.66 -14.06 -14.26
N TRP A 129 6.45 -13.01 -14.03
CA TRP A 129 7.57 -12.66 -14.89
C TRP A 129 8.69 -13.71 -14.92
N ASN A 130 8.97 -14.36 -13.79
CA ASN A 130 10.09 -15.31 -13.71
C ASN A 130 9.69 -16.75 -14.09
N ILE A 131 8.45 -17.15 -13.82
CA ILE A 131 7.98 -18.53 -14.02
C ILE A 131 6.79 -18.58 -14.97
N GLY A 132 5.83 -17.67 -14.77
CA GLY A 132 4.54 -17.68 -15.46
C GLY A 132 4.54 -17.18 -16.90
N LYS A 133 5.67 -16.69 -17.44
CA LYS A 133 5.76 -16.15 -18.80
C LYS A 133 5.24 -17.08 -19.91
N ARG A 134 5.31 -18.40 -19.69
CA ARG A 134 4.88 -19.42 -20.65
C ARG A 134 3.57 -20.11 -20.27
N TRP A 135 2.90 -19.64 -19.22
CA TRP A 135 1.61 -20.22 -18.84
C TRP A 135 0.53 -19.80 -19.84
N SER A 136 -0.38 -20.72 -20.14
CA SER A 136 -1.61 -20.35 -20.84
C SER A 136 -2.46 -19.44 -19.93
N GLU A 137 -3.31 -18.62 -20.55
CA GLU A 137 -4.19 -17.70 -19.83
C GLU A 137 -5.04 -18.40 -18.76
N VAL A 138 -5.57 -19.58 -19.07
CA VAL A 138 -6.34 -20.42 -18.13
C VAL A 138 -5.51 -20.80 -16.90
N ARG A 139 -4.24 -21.21 -17.10
CA ARG A 139 -3.34 -21.57 -16.00
C ARG A 139 -2.95 -20.36 -15.16
N LEU A 140 -2.69 -19.22 -15.81
CA LEU A 140 -2.40 -17.96 -15.14
C LEU A 140 -3.59 -17.52 -14.27
N MET A 141 -4.81 -17.58 -14.80
CA MET A 141 -6.03 -17.22 -14.09
C MET A 141 -6.29 -18.12 -12.88
N ASN A 142 -6.12 -19.44 -13.03
CA ASN A 142 -6.25 -20.38 -11.91
C ASN A 142 -5.21 -20.11 -10.82
N TRP A 143 -3.96 -19.85 -11.21
CA TRP A 143 -2.91 -19.51 -10.25
C TRP A 143 -3.19 -18.17 -9.54
N LEU A 144 -3.64 -17.14 -10.27
CA LEU A 144 -4.02 -15.84 -9.70
C LEU A 144 -5.14 -16.00 -8.65
N LYS A 145 -6.19 -16.78 -8.93
CA LYS A 145 -7.27 -17.06 -7.95
C LYS A 145 -6.74 -17.63 -6.65
N VAL A 146 -5.81 -18.60 -6.73
CA VAL A 146 -5.19 -19.23 -5.57
C VAL A 146 -4.33 -18.23 -4.80
N VAL A 147 -3.48 -17.49 -5.50
CA VAL A 147 -2.54 -16.56 -4.87
C VAL A 147 -3.24 -15.36 -4.26
N VAL A 148 -4.28 -14.83 -4.89
CA VAL A 148 -5.09 -13.75 -4.31
C VAL A 148 -5.70 -14.20 -2.97
N LYS A 149 -6.29 -15.41 -2.92
CA LYS A 149 -6.80 -15.96 -1.65
C LYS A 149 -5.69 -16.15 -0.62
N LYS A 150 -4.54 -16.70 -1.01
CA LYS A 150 -3.43 -16.94 -0.10
C LYS A 150 -2.84 -15.66 0.48
N VAL A 151 -2.65 -14.63 -0.35
CA VAL A 151 -1.89 -13.42 0.02
C VAL A 151 -2.79 -12.38 0.68
N PHE A 152 -4.02 -12.18 0.20
CA PHE A 152 -4.91 -11.13 0.69
C PHE A 152 -5.96 -11.64 1.68
N PHE A 153 -6.22 -12.95 1.72
CA PHE A 153 -7.24 -13.56 2.59
C PHE A 153 -6.69 -14.76 3.37
N PRO A 154 -5.60 -14.60 4.16
CA PRO A 154 -4.89 -15.70 4.81
C PRO A 154 -5.78 -16.51 5.79
N ALA A 155 -6.72 -15.85 6.48
CA ALA A 155 -7.68 -16.54 7.35
C ALA A 155 -8.59 -17.51 6.55
N SER A 156 -9.17 -17.03 5.45
CA SER A 156 -9.98 -17.88 4.56
C SER A 156 -9.16 -18.95 3.85
N TRP A 157 -7.87 -18.71 3.60
CA TRP A 157 -6.95 -19.72 3.06
C TRP A 157 -6.72 -20.85 4.06
N ASN A 158 -6.43 -20.53 5.32
CA ASN A 158 -6.23 -21.53 6.36
C ASN A 158 -7.52 -22.34 6.61
N GLN A 159 -8.67 -21.67 6.63
CA GLN A 159 -9.96 -22.34 6.70
C GLN A 159 -10.19 -23.28 5.50
N LEU A 160 -9.94 -22.80 4.28
CA LEU A 160 -10.05 -23.62 3.07
C LEU A 160 -9.18 -24.88 3.19
N TRP A 161 -7.93 -24.78 3.67
CA TRP A 161 -7.04 -25.93 3.86
C TRP A 161 -7.39 -26.81 5.04
N ALA A 162 -8.09 -26.30 6.05
CA ALA A 162 -8.65 -27.13 7.11
C ALA A 162 -9.84 -27.96 6.61
N GLU A 163 -10.62 -27.42 5.67
CA GLU A 163 -11.77 -28.07 5.05
C GLU A 163 -11.37 -28.97 3.85
N TYR A 164 -10.25 -28.66 3.18
CA TYR A 164 -9.78 -29.35 1.96
C TYR A 164 -9.51 -30.87 2.12
N PRO A 165 -8.97 -31.38 3.25
CA PRO A 165 -8.80 -32.81 3.49
C PRO A 165 -10.11 -33.60 3.36
N GLY A 166 -11.26 -32.95 3.57
CA GLY A 166 -12.59 -33.55 3.43
C GLY A 166 -13.11 -33.67 1.99
N ILE A 167 -12.45 -33.05 1.01
CA ILE A 167 -12.95 -32.94 -0.38
C ILE A 167 -12.21 -33.91 -1.35
N GLY A 168 -11.13 -34.58 -0.89
CA GLY A 168 -10.21 -35.32 -1.78
C GLY A 168 -9.83 -36.74 -1.35
N SER A 169 -10.67 -37.45 -0.58
CA SER A 169 -10.40 -38.80 -0.05
C SER A 169 -10.38 -39.93 -1.09
N ALA A 170 -10.04 -39.66 -2.35
CA ALA A 170 -9.97 -40.64 -3.44
C ALA A 170 -8.57 -40.76 -4.09
N LEU A 171 -7.54 -40.15 -3.50
CA LEU A 171 -6.16 -40.33 -3.97
C LEU A 171 -5.58 -41.64 -3.45
N GLN A 172 -5.69 -42.71 -4.25
CA GLN A 172 -4.96 -43.96 -4.02
C GLN A 172 -3.58 -43.87 -4.66
N PHE A 173 -2.53 -43.85 -3.84
CA PHE A 173 -1.17 -44.07 -4.31
C PHE A 173 -0.92 -45.59 -4.42
N ARG A 174 -0.60 -46.08 -5.61
CA ARG A 174 -0.15 -47.46 -5.81
C ARG A 174 1.29 -47.47 -6.26
N LEU A 175 2.14 -48.15 -5.50
CA LEU A 175 3.50 -48.46 -5.90
C LEU A 175 3.45 -49.62 -6.91
N ILE A 176 4.08 -49.48 -8.07
CA ILE A 176 4.21 -50.57 -9.05
C ILE A 176 5.69 -50.92 -9.13
N GLU A 177 6.02 -52.17 -8.79
CA GLU A 177 7.35 -52.74 -8.97
C GLU A 177 7.44 -53.31 -10.40
N VAL A 178 8.40 -52.86 -11.19
CA VAL A 178 8.67 -53.37 -12.55
C VAL A 178 9.99 -54.11 -12.51
N ARG A 179 9.96 -55.42 -12.81
CA ARG A 179 11.16 -56.24 -13.00
C ARG A 179 11.30 -56.55 -14.49
N TYR A 180 12.46 -56.22 -15.05
CA TYR A 180 12.83 -56.59 -16.40
C TYR A 180 13.92 -57.67 -16.35
N GLN A 181 13.75 -58.72 -17.17
CA GLN A 181 14.83 -59.64 -17.51
C GLN A 181 15.35 -59.22 -18.89
N CYS A 182 16.64 -58.85 -18.96
CA CYS A 182 17.33 -58.74 -20.24
C CYS A 182 17.68 -60.15 -20.73
N LEU A 183 17.34 -60.44 -21.99
CA LEU A 183 17.83 -61.60 -22.76
C LEU A 183 19.28 -61.40 -23.17
#